data_AF-A0A1H7D905-F1
#
_entry.id   AF-A0A1H7D905-F1
#
_cell.length_a   1.000
_cell.length_b   1.000
_cell.length_c   1.000
_cell.angle_alpha   90.00
_cell.angle_beta   90.00
_cell.angle_gamma   90.00
#
_symmetry.space_group_name_H-M   'P 1'
#
loop_
_entity.id
_entity.type
_entity.pdbx_description
1 polymer ?
#
loop_
_entity_poly.entity_id
_entity_poly.type
_entity_poly.pdbx_seq_one_letter_code
_entity_poly.pdbx_strand_id
1 'polypeptide(L)'
;MEITAQGISARFAAELGRLDAFEVTDRGGRIAPLHRAPWVGTGEAMPPDAAPLMAGLGGDFFCAPFARSDGESPLHGWPPNVPWDIALAAPDRVRAVCSRPVFGATLLKELAVYDNHPFVYQRHVFIGGSGRVSAANHGNVSVPHGAHIRTSAKIHWETPATAQETDPAKGRSYIACPARSDDAAAFPTAQGGTVDLTTYPWFDRSEDFAIGIEAEGSPLGWTAVTRPQEGDLYLSLRHPRHLPMTMLWQSNGGRDYAPWSGRHTGCLGVEDGAAAHMLGLSTEADLAGPGALALSPFGSTEMRHVTGAIAWPTGSPVAEITIAPEGLIVVGADGASRSLPLHTDFLRLDMP
;
A
#
# COMPACT_ATOMS: atom_id res chain seq x y z
N MET A 1 17.27 9.48 -5.15
CA MET A 1 17.06 10.91 -4.82
C MET A 1 16.52 10.99 -3.40
N GLU A 2 17.13 11.79 -2.54
CA GLU A 2 16.63 12.02 -1.17
C GLU A 2 15.87 13.35 -1.11
N ILE A 3 14.74 13.35 -0.39
CA ILE A 3 13.98 14.54 -0.03
C ILE A 3 13.86 14.60 1.50
N THR A 4 13.95 15.78 2.08
CA THR A 4 14.04 16.02 3.52
C THR A 4 13.26 17.28 3.90
N ALA A 5 12.66 17.23 5.08
CA ALA A 5 12.14 18.39 5.79
C ALA A 5 12.39 18.17 7.30
N GLN A 6 12.11 19.17 8.14
CA GLN A 6 12.28 19.03 9.58
C GLN A 6 11.50 17.82 10.11
N GLY A 7 12.21 16.84 10.67
CA GLY A 7 11.63 15.65 11.28
C GLY A 7 11.25 14.53 10.30
N ILE A 8 11.54 14.64 9.01
CA ILE A 8 11.21 13.60 8.01
C ILE A 8 12.22 13.55 6.86
N SER A 9 12.55 12.34 6.40
CA SER A 9 13.26 12.11 5.14
C SER A 9 12.63 10.99 4.34
N ALA A 10 12.78 11.04 3.02
CA ALA A 10 12.28 10.03 2.09
C ALA A 10 13.26 9.86 0.92
N ARG A 11 13.40 8.63 0.45
CA ARG A 11 14.26 8.29 -0.69
C ARG A 11 13.41 7.78 -1.85
N PHE A 12 13.48 8.48 -2.98
CA PHE A 12 12.95 8.02 -4.25
C PHE A 12 14.02 7.23 -5.03
N ALA A 13 13.72 5.97 -5.32
CA ALA A 13 14.50 5.10 -6.19
C ALA A 13 13.94 5.17 -7.61
N ALA A 14 14.58 5.98 -8.46
CA ALA A 14 14.11 6.28 -9.80
C ALA A 14 14.17 5.05 -10.73
N GLU A 15 15.05 4.09 -10.45
CA GLU A 15 15.21 2.85 -11.21
C GLU A 15 13.94 1.99 -11.25
N LEU A 16 13.08 2.10 -10.23
CA LEU A 16 11.85 1.30 -10.06
C LEU A 16 10.66 2.16 -9.61
N GLY A 17 10.76 3.49 -9.65
CA GLY A 17 9.66 4.39 -9.30
C GLY A 17 9.17 4.30 -7.85
N ARG A 18 9.95 3.72 -6.93
CA ARG A 18 9.52 3.45 -5.56
C ARG A 18 9.98 4.50 -4.55
N LEU A 19 9.18 4.70 -3.51
CA LEU A 19 9.63 5.24 -2.24
C LEU A 19 10.43 4.12 -1.54
N ASP A 20 11.74 4.15 -1.69
CA ASP A 20 12.67 3.11 -1.22
C ASP A 20 12.87 3.10 0.29
N ALA A 21 12.73 4.27 0.90
CA ALA A 21 12.76 4.48 2.34
C ALA A 21 11.97 5.74 2.68
N PHE A 22 11.31 5.75 3.83
CA PHE A 22 10.93 6.98 4.50
C PHE A 22 11.17 6.82 5.99
N GLU A 23 11.58 7.91 6.62
CA GLU A 23 11.92 7.95 8.03
C GLU A 23 11.34 9.20 8.67
N VAL A 24 10.75 9.04 9.86
CA VAL A 24 10.23 10.13 10.67
C VAL A 24 11.01 10.18 11.98
N THR A 25 11.42 11.37 12.40
CA THR A 25 11.88 11.63 13.76
C THR A 25 10.71 12.15 14.58
N ASP A 26 10.22 11.34 15.52
CA ASP A 26 9.07 11.69 16.37
C ASP A 26 9.36 11.32 17.82
N ARG A 27 9.05 12.24 18.75
CA ARG A 27 9.32 12.11 20.20
C ARG A 27 10.77 11.65 20.53
N GLY A 28 11.74 12.07 19.71
CA GLY A 28 13.16 11.72 19.88
C GLY A 28 13.57 10.34 19.35
N GLY A 29 12.63 9.55 18.82
CA GLY A 29 12.89 8.28 18.14
C GLY A 29 12.93 8.43 16.62
N ARG A 30 13.64 7.53 15.94
CA ARG A 30 13.65 7.39 14.48
C ARG A 30 12.76 6.21 14.09
N ILE A 31 11.86 6.42 13.14
CA ILE A 31 10.84 5.46 12.74
C ILE A 31 10.95 5.24 11.23
N ALA A 32 11.23 4.01 10.83
CA ALA A 32 11.32 3.61 9.42
C ALA A 32 10.52 2.31 9.23
N PRO A 33 9.24 2.39 8.81
CA PRO A 33 8.35 1.24 8.86
C PRO A 33 8.37 0.38 7.60
N LEU A 34 9.03 0.81 6.54
CA LEU A 34 9.01 0.09 5.27
C LEU A 34 9.91 -1.15 5.29
N HIS A 35 9.38 -2.23 4.74
CA HIS A 35 10.06 -3.50 4.53
C HIS A 35 10.99 -3.45 3.32
N ARG A 36 12.02 -4.29 3.35
CA ARG A 36 12.91 -4.57 2.23
C ARG A 36 13.16 -6.07 2.17
N ALA A 37 12.92 -6.67 1.02
CA ALA A 37 13.14 -8.10 0.85
C ALA A 37 14.61 -8.48 1.08
N PRO A 38 14.89 -9.69 1.60
CA PRO A 38 16.23 -10.04 2.11
C PRO A 38 17.30 -10.18 1.02
N TRP A 39 16.93 -10.29 -0.25
CA TRP A 39 17.86 -10.32 -1.39
C TRP A 39 18.17 -8.92 -1.95
N VAL A 40 17.46 -7.88 -1.53
CA VAL A 40 17.66 -6.54 -2.09
C VAL A 40 19.00 -5.97 -1.61
N GLY A 41 19.86 -5.62 -2.57
CA GLY A 41 21.18 -5.06 -2.29
C GLY A 41 22.26 -6.09 -1.95
N THR A 42 21.98 -7.39 -2.04
CA THR A 42 22.98 -8.45 -1.79
C THR A 42 23.82 -8.80 -3.01
N GLY A 43 23.37 -8.41 -4.21
CA GLY A 43 23.95 -8.85 -5.49
C GLY A 43 23.53 -10.26 -5.92
N GLU A 44 22.60 -10.90 -5.19
CA GLU A 44 21.99 -12.17 -5.59
C GLU A 44 21.38 -12.05 -6.99
N ALA A 45 21.71 -12.98 -7.88
CA ALA A 45 21.16 -13.00 -9.23
C ALA A 45 19.67 -13.34 -9.18
N MET A 46 18.85 -12.52 -9.83
CA MET A 46 17.42 -12.78 -9.94
C MET A 46 17.14 -13.93 -10.93
N PRO A 47 16.05 -14.69 -10.74
CA PRO A 47 15.58 -15.63 -11.74
C PRO A 47 15.45 -14.96 -13.13
N PRO A 48 15.75 -15.67 -14.24
CA PRO A 48 15.76 -15.07 -15.58
C PRO A 48 14.42 -14.44 -16.01
N ASP A 49 13.32 -14.93 -15.46
CA ASP A 49 11.94 -14.52 -15.72
C ASP A 49 11.39 -13.54 -14.66
N ALA A 50 12.19 -13.18 -13.66
CA ALA A 50 11.76 -12.25 -12.62
C ALA A 50 11.57 -10.84 -13.20
N ALA A 51 10.42 -10.24 -12.89
CA ALA A 51 10.16 -8.84 -13.22
C ALA A 51 11.17 -7.91 -12.50
N PRO A 52 11.54 -6.75 -13.09
CA PRO A 52 12.49 -5.82 -12.47
C PRO A 52 12.14 -5.40 -11.03
N LEU A 53 10.84 -5.25 -10.71
CA LEU A 53 10.35 -5.01 -9.36
C LEU A 53 10.91 -6.03 -8.35
N MET A 54 11.02 -7.29 -8.74
CA MET A 54 11.44 -8.38 -7.84
C MET A 54 12.86 -8.16 -7.29
N ALA A 55 13.78 -7.63 -8.10
CA ALA A 55 15.14 -7.31 -7.68
C ALA A 55 15.21 -6.26 -6.57
N GLY A 56 14.15 -5.47 -6.43
CA GLY A 56 14.03 -4.36 -5.51
C GLY A 56 12.76 -4.42 -4.66
N LEU A 57 12.24 -5.61 -4.37
CA LEU A 57 10.98 -5.75 -3.64
C LEU A 57 11.07 -5.11 -2.25
N GLY A 58 10.15 -4.18 -1.97
CA GLY A 58 10.11 -3.42 -0.73
C GLY A 58 9.75 -1.95 -0.97
N GLY A 59 9.75 -1.17 0.10
CA GLY A 59 9.36 0.22 0.06
C GLY A 59 7.86 0.41 -0.24
N ASP A 60 7.50 1.53 -0.86
CA ASP A 60 6.17 1.78 -1.43
C ASP A 60 6.29 2.09 -2.92
N PHE A 61 5.68 1.25 -3.75
CA PHE A 61 5.67 1.40 -5.20
C PHE A 61 4.25 1.54 -5.74
N PHE A 62 4.13 2.27 -6.85
CA PHE A 62 2.85 2.48 -7.52
C PHE A 62 2.66 1.41 -8.58
N CYS A 63 1.45 0.88 -8.71
CA CYS A 63 1.11 -0.13 -9.70
C CYS A 63 0.06 0.41 -10.67
N ALA A 64 0.29 0.24 -11.98
CA ALA A 64 -0.72 0.54 -13.00
C ALA A 64 -0.40 -0.24 -14.31
N PRO A 65 -1.17 -1.29 -14.63
CA PRO A 65 -2.30 -1.81 -13.86
C PRO A 65 -1.86 -2.53 -12.57
N PHE A 66 -2.66 -2.44 -11.52
CA PHE A 66 -2.40 -3.18 -10.27
C PHE A 66 -2.57 -4.70 -10.45
N ALA A 67 -1.68 -5.49 -9.83
CA ALA A 67 -1.72 -6.96 -9.71
C ALA A 67 -1.93 -7.76 -11.01
N ARG A 68 -1.65 -7.16 -12.17
CA ARG A 68 -1.71 -7.82 -13.47
C ARG A 68 -0.68 -7.25 -14.44
N SER A 69 -0.48 -7.99 -15.52
CA SER A 69 0.20 -7.51 -16.73
C SER A 69 -0.79 -6.89 -17.71
N ASP A 70 -0.30 -6.02 -18.59
CA ASP A 70 -1.02 -5.51 -19.76
C ASP A 70 -0.04 -5.36 -20.93
N GLY A 71 -0.34 -6.03 -22.05
CA GLY A 71 0.58 -6.14 -23.18
C GLY A 71 1.94 -6.70 -22.75
N GLU A 72 2.99 -5.91 -22.93
CA GLU A 72 4.37 -6.27 -22.58
C GLU A 72 4.75 -5.93 -21.12
N SER A 73 3.87 -5.27 -20.36
CA SER A 73 4.22 -4.88 -18.99
C SER A 73 4.31 -6.10 -18.08
N PRO A 74 5.31 -6.20 -17.18
CA PRO A 74 5.32 -7.22 -16.14
C PRO A 74 4.15 -7.08 -15.16
N LEU A 75 4.08 -8.00 -14.20
CA LEU A 75 3.14 -7.92 -13.07
C LEU A 75 3.27 -6.56 -12.37
N HIS A 76 2.14 -5.96 -12.01
CA HIS A 76 2.01 -4.59 -11.47
C HIS A 76 2.27 -3.44 -12.48
N GLY A 77 2.38 -3.77 -13.76
CA GLY A 77 2.50 -2.78 -14.83
C GLY A 77 3.91 -2.24 -15.01
N TRP A 78 4.05 -1.21 -15.85
CA TRP A 78 5.32 -0.52 -16.04
C TRP A 78 5.85 0.26 -14.83
N PRO A 79 5.01 1.00 -14.06
CA PRO A 79 5.52 1.95 -13.06
C PRO A 79 6.54 1.39 -12.05
N PRO A 80 6.38 0.17 -11.50
CA PRO A 80 7.35 -0.41 -10.58
C PRO A 80 8.45 -1.22 -11.27
N ASN A 81 8.45 -1.29 -12.60
CA ASN A 81 9.30 -2.19 -13.39
C ASN A 81 10.21 -1.47 -14.39
N VAL A 82 10.18 -0.13 -14.45
CA VAL A 82 11.01 0.65 -15.37
C VAL A 82 11.60 1.87 -14.68
N PRO A 83 12.70 2.43 -15.23
CA PRO A 83 13.26 3.67 -14.75
C PRO A 83 12.32 4.87 -14.91
N TRP A 84 12.57 5.89 -14.11
CA TRP A 84 11.87 7.16 -14.10
C TRP A 84 12.85 8.31 -14.33
N ASP A 85 12.47 9.22 -15.21
CA ASP A 85 13.26 10.42 -15.51
C ASP A 85 12.90 11.54 -14.53
N ILE A 86 13.89 12.06 -13.80
CA ILE A 86 13.68 13.13 -12.84
C ILE A 86 13.44 14.45 -13.59
N ALA A 87 12.22 14.97 -13.51
CA ALA A 87 11.83 16.25 -14.10
C ALA A 87 12.03 17.43 -13.15
N LEU A 88 11.93 17.19 -11.84
CA LEU A 88 12.22 18.18 -10.80
C LEU A 88 12.82 17.50 -9.57
N ALA A 89 13.88 18.10 -9.05
CA ALA A 89 14.56 17.71 -7.83
C ALA A 89 14.74 18.95 -6.95
N ALA A 90 14.12 18.95 -5.78
CA ALA A 90 14.27 19.97 -4.76
C ALA A 90 14.48 19.29 -3.39
N PRO A 91 14.93 20.03 -2.35
CA PRO A 91 15.20 19.44 -1.05
C PRO A 91 13.99 18.72 -0.44
N ASP A 92 12.78 19.23 -0.64
CA ASP A 92 11.55 18.74 0.00
C ASP A 92 10.63 17.97 -0.95
N ARG A 93 10.96 17.89 -2.24
CA ARG A 93 10.08 17.29 -3.25
C ARG A 93 10.82 16.81 -4.50
N VAL A 94 10.22 15.82 -5.15
CA VAL A 94 10.68 15.30 -6.45
C VAL A 94 9.48 15.07 -7.37
N ARG A 95 9.66 15.40 -8.65
CA ARG A 95 8.75 15.00 -9.74
C ARG A 95 9.51 14.17 -10.74
N ALA A 96 8.95 13.02 -11.11
CA ALA A 96 9.55 12.13 -12.08
C ALA A 96 8.51 11.65 -13.12
N VAL A 97 8.99 11.28 -14.31
CA VAL A 97 8.20 10.77 -15.43
C VAL A 97 8.53 9.29 -15.62
N CYS A 98 7.52 8.42 -15.69
CA CYS A 98 7.74 7.01 -16.00
C CYS A 98 8.24 6.87 -17.44
N SER A 99 9.34 6.14 -17.66
CA SER A 99 9.96 6.00 -18.99
C SER A 99 9.11 5.22 -20.01
N ARG A 100 8.03 4.57 -19.53
CA ARG A 100 7.02 3.91 -20.37
C ARG A 100 5.65 4.53 -20.14
N PRO A 101 4.85 4.75 -21.21
CA PRO A 101 3.47 5.17 -21.06
C PRO A 101 2.62 4.06 -20.44
N VAL A 102 1.58 4.45 -19.71
CA VAL A 102 0.59 3.53 -19.14
C VAL A 102 -0.72 3.77 -19.87
N PHE A 103 -1.18 2.79 -20.66
CA PHE A 103 -2.42 2.92 -21.45
C PHE A 103 -2.43 4.16 -22.36
N GLY A 104 -1.25 4.47 -22.93
CA GLY A 104 -1.01 5.64 -23.76
C GLY A 104 -0.84 6.97 -23.01
N ALA A 105 -1.01 7.00 -21.68
CA ALA A 105 -0.77 8.19 -20.87
C ALA A 105 0.70 8.34 -20.49
N THR A 106 1.17 9.58 -20.44
CA THR A 106 2.41 9.91 -19.71
C THR A 106 2.10 9.88 -18.22
N LEU A 107 2.84 9.09 -17.46
CA LEU A 107 2.65 8.99 -16.01
C LEU A 107 3.70 9.83 -15.27
N LEU A 108 3.24 10.77 -14.47
CA LEU A 108 4.04 11.54 -13.51
C LEU A 108 3.87 10.98 -12.10
N LYS A 109 4.94 11.03 -11.31
CA LYS A 109 4.93 10.82 -9.87
C LYS A 109 5.50 12.06 -9.19
N GLU A 110 4.80 12.54 -8.18
CA GLU A 110 5.20 13.63 -7.31
C GLU A 110 5.27 13.10 -5.89
N LEU A 111 6.41 13.35 -5.24
CA LEU A 111 6.61 13.11 -3.81
C LEU A 111 6.97 14.42 -3.14
N ALA A 112 6.36 14.71 -2.00
CA ALA A 112 6.69 15.87 -1.18
C ALA A 112 6.68 15.52 0.30
N VAL A 113 7.56 16.18 1.06
CA VAL A 113 7.62 16.18 2.52
C VAL A 113 7.59 17.63 3.01
N TYR A 114 7.14 17.85 4.24
CA TYR A 114 6.98 19.20 4.81
C TYR A 114 7.48 19.24 6.25
N ASP A 115 7.93 20.40 6.70
CA ASP A 115 8.45 20.57 8.05
C ASP A 115 7.42 20.15 9.10
N ASN A 116 7.86 19.31 10.04
CA ASN A 116 7.08 18.77 11.14
C ASN A 116 5.90 17.86 10.73
N HIS A 117 5.73 17.56 9.44
CA HIS A 117 4.73 16.60 8.98
C HIS A 117 5.32 15.19 9.04
N PRO A 118 4.66 14.21 9.70
CA PRO A 118 5.10 12.82 9.72
C PRO A 118 4.67 12.06 8.45
N PHE A 119 4.55 12.76 7.31
CA PHE A 119 3.86 12.27 6.11
C PHE A 119 4.66 12.55 4.83
N VAL A 120 4.73 11.53 3.96
CA VAL A 120 5.08 11.65 2.54
C VAL A 120 3.79 11.76 1.74
N TYR A 121 3.68 12.85 0.97
CA TYR A 121 2.55 13.13 0.11
C TYR A 121 2.84 12.63 -1.29
N GLN A 122 2.04 11.69 -1.79
CA GLN A 122 2.23 11.04 -3.08
C GLN A 122 1.11 11.38 -4.04
N ARG A 123 1.48 11.79 -5.26
CA ARG A 123 0.53 12.04 -6.34
C ARG A 123 1.03 11.43 -7.63
N HIS A 124 0.14 10.67 -8.28
CA HIS A 124 0.38 10.06 -9.58
C HIS A 124 -0.58 10.71 -10.59
N VAL A 125 -0.05 11.26 -11.68
CA VAL A 125 -0.84 12.00 -12.68
C VAL A 125 -0.65 11.35 -14.04
N PHE A 126 -1.74 10.85 -14.60
CA PHE A 126 -1.83 10.35 -15.97
C PHE A 126 -2.21 11.51 -16.88
N ILE A 127 -1.37 11.85 -17.85
CA ILE A 127 -1.62 12.91 -18.84
C ILE A 127 -1.89 12.25 -20.19
N GLY A 128 -3.07 12.46 -20.74
CA GLY A 128 -3.55 11.77 -21.94
C GLY A 128 -3.96 10.32 -21.67
N GLY A 129 -3.79 9.48 -22.69
CA GLY A 129 -4.16 8.05 -22.64
C GLY A 129 -5.67 7.80 -22.77
N SER A 130 -6.06 6.53 -22.73
CA SER A 130 -7.46 6.14 -22.92
C SER A 130 -7.79 4.84 -22.20
N GLY A 131 -9.07 4.61 -21.95
CA GLY A 131 -9.55 3.40 -21.29
C GLY A 131 -9.53 3.51 -19.77
N ARG A 132 -9.54 2.36 -19.11
CA ARG A 132 -9.64 2.22 -17.65
C ARG A 132 -8.43 1.44 -17.12
N VAL A 133 -7.76 1.99 -16.11
CA VAL A 133 -6.56 1.38 -15.52
C VAL A 133 -6.80 1.14 -14.03
N SER A 134 -6.62 -0.11 -13.57
CA SER A 134 -6.58 -0.40 -12.14
C SER A 134 -5.30 0.17 -11.55
N ALA A 135 -5.36 0.78 -10.37
CA ALA A 135 -4.17 1.36 -9.76
C ALA A 135 -4.20 1.24 -8.25
N ALA A 136 -3.03 1.05 -7.65
CA ALA A 136 -2.86 1.07 -6.20
C ALA A 136 -1.46 1.56 -5.82
N ASN A 137 -1.37 2.15 -4.64
CA ASN A 137 -0.13 2.26 -3.89
C ASN A 137 0.12 0.92 -3.19
N HIS A 138 1.37 0.48 -3.12
CA HIS A 138 1.73 -0.82 -2.54
C HIS A 138 2.83 -0.62 -1.49
N GLY A 139 2.41 -0.24 -0.27
CA GLY A 139 3.32 -0.05 0.85
C GLY A 139 3.68 -1.38 1.50
N ASN A 140 4.95 -1.77 1.44
CA ASN A 140 5.44 -2.97 2.12
C ASN A 140 5.84 -2.57 3.54
N VAL A 141 5.07 -2.98 4.55
CA VAL A 141 5.29 -2.63 5.96
C VAL A 141 6.04 -3.77 6.67
N SER A 142 7.11 -3.41 7.38
CA SER A 142 7.94 -4.35 8.14
C SER A 142 7.28 -4.66 9.48
N VAL A 143 6.89 -5.92 9.69
CA VAL A 143 6.16 -6.43 10.86
C VAL A 143 6.80 -7.73 11.42
N PRO A 144 8.13 -7.81 11.60
CA PRO A 144 8.81 -9.04 12.01
C PRO A 144 8.41 -9.56 13.39
N HIS A 145 7.84 -8.70 14.23
CA HIS A 145 7.38 -9.01 15.58
C HIS A 145 5.84 -9.06 15.69
N GLY A 146 5.14 -9.13 14.56
CA GLY A 146 3.69 -9.01 14.52
C GLY A 146 3.19 -7.58 14.49
N ALA A 147 1.91 -7.40 14.21
CA ALA A 147 1.28 -6.08 14.15
C ALA A 147 -0.24 -6.15 14.37
N HIS A 148 -0.82 -5.04 14.82
CA HIS A 148 -2.26 -4.83 14.79
C HIS A 148 -2.65 -3.98 13.59
N ILE A 149 -3.62 -4.47 12.81
CA ILE A 149 -4.10 -3.83 11.58
C ILE A 149 -5.50 -3.29 11.85
N ARG A 150 -5.70 -2.00 11.59
CA ARG A 150 -6.99 -1.33 11.71
C ARG A 150 -7.21 -0.45 10.49
N THR A 151 -8.45 -0.33 10.05
CA THR A 151 -8.81 0.47 8.87
C THR A 151 -10.03 1.33 9.17
N SER A 152 -10.30 2.30 8.30
CA SER A 152 -11.64 2.87 8.17
C SER A 152 -12.67 1.76 7.93
N ALA A 153 -13.95 2.05 8.18
CA ALA A 153 -15.02 1.07 8.08
C ALA A 153 -15.05 0.36 6.71
N LYS A 154 -15.36 -0.94 6.72
CA LYS A 154 -15.51 -1.76 5.52
C LYS A 154 -16.90 -2.38 5.51
N ILE A 155 -17.54 -2.49 4.34
CA ILE A 155 -18.82 -3.20 4.24
C ILE A 155 -18.62 -4.70 4.49
N HIS A 156 -17.52 -5.25 3.99
CA HIS A 156 -17.05 -6.61 4.21
C HIS A 156 -15.61 -6.75 3.72
N TRP A 157 -15.03 -7.90 4.00
CA TRP A 157 -13.76 -8.37 3.46
C TRP A 157 -14.01 -9.57 2.55
N GLU A 158 -13.21 -9.72 1.50
CA GLU A 158 -13.23 -10.88 0.62
C GLU A 158 -11.83 -11.24 0.10
N THR A 159 -11.72 -12.38 -0.57
CA THR A 159 -10.51 -12.78 -1.30
C THR A 159 -10.71 -12.71 -2.81
N PRO A 160 -9.62 -12.67 -3.59
CA PRO A 160 -9.68 -12.93 -5.02
C PRO A 160 -10.28 -14.32 -5.32
N ALA A 161 -10.60 -14.56 -6.59
CA ALA A 161 -11.11 -15.85 -7.04
C ALA A 161 -10.17 -17.03 -6.75
N THR A 162 -8.87 -16.79 -6.69
CA THR A 162 -7.84 -17.81 -6.45
C THR A 162 -6.84 -17.34 -5.40
N ALA A 163 -6.27 -18.31 -4.67
CA ALA A 163 -5.21 -18.06 -3.70
C ALA A 163 -3.94 -17.47 -4.34
N GLN A 164 -3.11 -16.80 -3.53
CA GLN A 164 -1.83 -16.23 -3.95
C GLN A 164 -0.81 -17.30 -4.36
N GLU A 165 -0.80 -18.43 -3.66
CA GLU A 165 -0.07 -19.61 -4.08
C GLU A 165 -0.99 -20.81 -4.24
N THR A 166 -1.21 -21.18 -5.50
CA THR A 166 -2.11 -22.27 -5.90
C THR A 166 -1.39 -23.59 -6.09
N ASP A 167 -0.07 -23.58 -6.31
CA ASP A 167 0.75 -24.77 -6.47
C ASP A 167 1.38 -25.15 -5.11
N PRO A 168 0.91 -26.25 -4.46
CA PRO A 168 1.43 -26.66 -3.16
C PRO A 168 2.90 -27.11 -3.19
N ALA A 169 3.48 -27.36 -4.37
CA ALA A 169 4.91 -27.62 -4.51
C ALA A 169 5.76 -26.35 -4.50
N LYS A 170 5.14 -25.18 -4.72
CA LYS A 170 5.81 -23.87 -4.76
C LYS A 170 5.58 -23.03 -3.51
N GLY A 171 4.48 -23.27 -2.80
CA GLY A 171 4.17 -22.51 -1.61
C GLY A 171 2.82 -22.85 -1.01
N ARG A 172 2.30 -21.93 -0.20
CA ARG A 172 1.02 -22.13 0.49
C ARG A 172 0.28 -20.83 0.80
N SER A 173 -1.03 -20.91 0.71
CA SER A 173 -2.02 -19.96 1.21
C SER A 173 -3.00 -20.72 2.09
N TYR A 174 -3.52 -20.07 3.13
CA TYR A 174 -4.41 -20.70 4.11
C TYR A 174 -5.78 -20.02 4.23
N ILE A 175 -5.93 -18.78 3.76
CA ILE A 175 -7.26 -18.16 3.63
C ILE A 175 -8.07 -18.88 2.54
N ALA A 176 -9.37 -19.06 2.77
CA ALA A 176 -10.27 -19.62 1.75
C ALA A 176 -10.40 -18.68 0.53
N CYS A 177 -10.34 -19.25 -0.68
CA CYS A 177 -10.49 -18.50 -1.93
C CYS A 177 -11.46 -19.22 -2.90
N PRO A 178 -12.49 -18.54 -3.44
CA PRO A 178 -12.99 -17.25 -2.97
C PRO A 178 -13.71 -17.39 -1.62
N ALA A 179 -13.65 -16.36 -0.78
CA ALA A 179 -14.39 -16.28 0.48
C ALA A 179 -14.71 -14.82 0.84
N ARG A 180 -15.73 -14.63 1.69
CA ARG A 180 -16.15 -13.33 2.22
C ARG A 180 -16.44 -13.44 3.73
N SER A 181 -16.21 -12.36 4.45
CA SER A 181 -16.66 -12.15 5.82
C SER A 181 -17.04 -10.69 6.05
N ASP A 182 -18.12 -10.45 6.79
CA ASP A 182 -18.45 -9.10 7.27
C ASP A 182 -17.64 -8.76 8.55
N ASP A 183 -16.95 -9.73 9.16
CA ASP A 183 -16.07 -9.57 10.32
C ASP A 183 -14.62 -9.96 9.98
N ALA A 184 -13.72 -8.98 10.02
CA ALA A 184 -12.29 -9.17 9.78
C ALA A 184 -11.61 -10.06 10.84
N ALA A 185 -12.15 -10.11 12.06
CA ALA A 185 -11.61 -10.93 13.14
C ALA A 185 -11.97 -12.42 13.01
N ALA A 186 -12.86 -12.76 12.08
CA ALA A 186 -13.35 -14.11 11.87
C ALA A 186 -13.45 -14.44 10.36
N PHE A 187 -12.33 -14.38 9.64
CA PHE A 187 -12.30 -14.62 8.20
C PHE A 187 -12.14 -16.11 7.85
N PRO A 188 -12.90 -16.68 6.90
CA PRO A 188 -12.85 -18.11 6.55
C PRO A 188 -11.48 -18.63 6.10
N THR A 189 -11.08 -19.81 6.57
CA THR A 189 -9.85 -20.50 6.15
C THR A 189 -10.14 -21.66 5.20
N ALA A 190 -9.15 -22.05 4.38
CA ALA A 190 -9.29 -23.12 3.40
C ALA A 190 -9.47 -24.52 4.03
N GLN A 191 -9.03 -24.71 5.27
CA GLN A 191 -9.15 -25.98 6.01
C GLN A 191 -10.36 -25.99 6.97
N GLY A 192 -11.19 -24.93 6.95
CA GLY A 192 -12.29 -24.74 7.88
C GLY A 192 -11.88 -24.01 9.17
N GLY A 193 -12.85 -23.31 9.77
CA GLY A 193 -12.59 -22.37 10.87
C GLY A 193 -12.39 -20.95 10.37
N THR A 194 -11.83 -20.09 11.22
CA THR A 194 -11.61 -18.66 10.92
C THR A 194 -10.24 -18.18 11.40
N VAL A 195 -9.78 -17.07 10.83
CA VAL A 195 -8.55 -16.35 11.20
C VAL A 195 -8.86 -14.86 11.43
N ASP A 196 -8.16 -14.25 12.38
CA ASP A 196 -8.24 -12.80 12.63
C ASP A 196 -7.31 -12.04 11.69
N LEU A 197 -7.88 -11.37 10.67
CA LEU A 197 -7.11 -10.55 9.73
C LEU A 197 -6.54 -9.27 10.37
N THR A 198 -7.00 -8.92 11.57
CA THR A 198 -6.62 -7.70 12.26
C THR A 198 -5.34 -7.83 13.08
N THR A 199 -4.73 -9.03 13.09
CA THR A 199 -3.48 -9.33 13.81
C THR A 199 -2.52 -10.11 12.89
N TYR A 200 -1.39 -9.51 12.53
CA TYR A 200 -0.33 -10.19 11.78
C TYR A 200 0.60 -10.96 12.73
N PRO A 201 1.10 -12.15 12.36
CA PRO A 201 0.78 -12.88 11.13
C PRO A 201 -0.57 -13.63 11.24
N TRP A 202 -1.31 -13.70 10.13
CA TRP A 202 -2.51 -14.51 9.99
C TRP A 202 -2.18 -16.00 10.08
N PHE A 203 -1.10 -16.40 9.40
CA PHE A 203 -0.55 -17.74 9.41
C PHE A 203 0.98 -17.73 9.40
N ASP A 204 1.59 -18.80 9.90
CA ASP A 204 3.02 -19.03 9.72
C ASP A 204 3.30 -19.52 8.29
N ARG A 205 4.42 -19.09 7.71
CA ARG A 205 4.92 -19.59 6.42
C ARG A 205 3.90 -19.56 5.28
N SER A 206 3.20 -18.45 5.07
CA SER A 206 2.17 -18.33 4.02
C SER A 206 2.27 -17.07 3.17
N GLU A 207 1.63 -17.12 2.01
CA GLU A 207 1.26 -15.97 1.19
C GLU A 207 -0.26 -15.89 1.12
N ASP A 208 -0.86 -14.85 1.68
CA ASP A 208 -2.32 -14.70 1.74
C ASP A 208 -2.72 -13.28 1.37
N PHE A 209 -3.94 -13.11 0.87
CA PHE A 209 -4.42 -11.83 0.38
C PHE A 209 -5.89 -11.61 0.73
N ALA A 210 -6.22 -10.43 1.25
CA ALA A 210 -7.57 -10.05 1.60
C ALA A 210 -7.89 -8.66 1.06
N ILE A 211 -9.16 -8.43 0.73
CA ILE A 211 -9.67 -7.21 0.08
C ILE A 211 -10.82 -6.69 0.94
N GLY A 212 -10.63 -5.54 1.58
CA GLY A 212 -11.68 -4.79 2.25
C GLY A 212 -12.30 -3.78 1.29
N ILE A 213 -13.64 -3.78 1.21
CA ILE A 213 -14.39 -2.78 0.44
C ILE A 213 -14.81 -1.64 1.36
N GLU A 214 -14.48 -0.41 0.98
CA GLU A 214 -14.78 0.78 1.78
C GLU A 214 -16.27 0.93 2.07
N ALA A 215 -16.62 1.24 3.33
CA ALA A 215 -17.98 1.59 3.69
C ALA A 215 -18.39 2.93 3.07
N GLU A 216 -19.63 2.99 2.58
CA GLU A 216 -20.21 4.22 2.02
C GLU A 216 -20.23 5.35 3.08
N GLY A 217 -20.00 6.59 2.63
CA GLY A 217 -20.03 7.76 3.52
C GLY A 217 -18.81 7.93 4.42
N SER A 218 -17.80 7.06 4.33
CA SER A 218 -16.53 7.24 5.05
C SER A 218 -15.91 8.61 4.72
N PRO A 219 -15.61 9.46 5.72
CA PRO A 219 -15.06 10.81 5.46
C PRO A 219 -13.56 10.77 5.09
N LEU A 220 -12.88 9.68 5.43
CA LEU A 220 -11.46 9.44 5.15
C LEU A 220 -11.24 7.93 5.02
N GLY A 221 -10.58 7.50 3.95
CA GLY A 221 -10.07 6.14 3.87
C GLY A 221 -8.73 6.06 4.60
N TRP A 222 -8.59 5.11 5.52
CA TRP A 222 -7.32 4.94 6.23
C TRP A 222 -7.01 3.47 6.54
N THR A 223 -5.71 3.17 6.62
CA THR A 223 -5.16 1.91 7.12
C THR A 223 -4.03 2.23 8.10
N ALA A 224 -4.07 1.60 9.26
CA ALA A 224 -3.19 1.85 10.39
C ALA A 224 -2.57 0.52 10.83
N VAL A 225 -1.25 0.43 10.83
CA VAL A 225 -0.50 -0.77 11.22
C VAL A 225 0.32 -0.43 12.46
N THR A 226 -0.19 -0.83 13.62
CA THR A 226 0.49 -0.66 14.90
C THR A 226 1.55 -1.74 15.04
N ARG A 227 2.77 -1.34 15.38
CA ARG A 227 3.93 -2.21 15.55
C ARG A 227 4.40 -2.15 17.01
N PRO A 228 3.80 -2.95 17.91
CA PRO A 228 3.95 -2.73 19.34
C PRO A 228 5.39 -2.85 19.84
N GLN A 229 6.17 -3.78 19.28
CA GLN A 229 7.56 -3.99 19.69
C GLN A 229 8.49 -2.88 19.16
N GLU A 230 8.23 -2.37 17.96
CA GLU A 230 8.90 -1.21 17.37
C GLU A 230 8.49 0.10 18.06
N GLY A 231 7.32 0.11 18.73
CA GLY A 231 6.80 1.25 19.47
C GLY A 231 6.25 2.36 18.57
N ASP A 232 5.81 2.02 17.37
CA ASP A 232 5.36 2.97 16.36
C ASP A 232 4.12 2.51 15.57
N LEU A 233 3.65 3.40 14.71
CA LEU A 233 2.45 3.25 13.91
C LEU A 233 2.73 3.69 12.48
N TYR A 234 2.46 2.83 11.50
CA TYR A 234 2.38 3.18 10.08
C TYR A 234 0.95 3.61 9.71
N LEU A 235 0.84 4.62 8.85
CA LEU A 235 -0.43 5.19 8.38
C LEU A 235 -0.46 5.26 6.84
N SER A 236 -1.59 4.86 6.27
CA SER A 236 -1.95 5.05 4.87
C SER A 236 -3.27 5.80 4.81
N LEU A 237 -3.32 6.96 4.15
CA LEU A 237 -4.50 7.82 4.05
C LEU A 237 -4.85 8.08 2.58
N ARG A 238 -6.15 8.08 2.28
CA ARG A 238 -6.67 8.23 0.91
C ARG A 238 -8.06 8.82 0.86
N HIS A 239 -8.45 9.25 -0.34
CA HIS A 239 -9.85 9.53 -0.64
C HIS A 239 -10.63 8.21 -0.78
N PRO A 240 -11.63 7.94 0.08
CA PRO A 240 -12.30 6.64 0.13
C PRO A 240 -13.09 6.33 -1.14
N ARG A 241 -13.57 7.34 -1.88
CA ARG A 241 -14.28 7.14 -3.15
C ARG A 241 -13.35 7.04 -4.36
N HIS A 242 -12.11 7.55 -4.27
CA HIS A 242 -11.16 7.43 -5.39
C HIS A 242 -10.38 6.13 -5.29
N LEU A 243 -10.10 5.67 -4.07
CA LEU A 243 -9.43 4.40 -3.76
C LEU A 243 -10.31 3.57 -2.80
N PRO A 244 -11.39 2.96 -3.32
CA PRO A 244 -12.44 2.33 -2.52
C PRO A 244 -12.09 0.92 -2.01
N MET A 245 -10.84 0.51 -2.13
CA MET A 245 -10.38 -0.82 -1.75
C MET A 245 -9.12 -0.71 -0.89
N THR A 246 -9.12 -1.41 0.25
CA THR A 246 -7.90 -1.74 1.00
C THR A 246 -7.58 -3.20 0.75
N MET A 247 -6.43 -3.46 0.19
CA MET A 247 -5.93 -4.80 -0.08
C MET A 247 -4.75 -5.06 0.86
N LEU A 248 -4.74 -6.22 1.48
CA LEU A 248 -3.72 -6.63 2.43
C LEU A 248 -3.07 -7.91 1.92
N TRP A 249 -1.75 -7.87 1.75
CA TRP A 249 -0.95 -9.03 1.39
C TRP A 249 -0.08 -9.44 2.57
N GLN A 250 -0.34 -10.62 3.12
CA GLN A 250 0.63 -11.24 4.00
C GLN A 250 1.68 -11.96 3.16
N SER A 251 2.95 -11.58 3.37
CA SER A 251 4.10 -12.38 2.94
C SER A 251 4.92 -12.78 4.15
N ASN A 252 4.88 -14.07 4.46
CA ASN A 252 5.51 -14.58 5.66
C ASN A 252 6.30 -15.88 5.42
N GLY A 253 7.03 -15.96 4.31
CA GLY A 253 7.87 -17.12 3.98
C GLY A 253 7.08 -18.26 3.35
N GLY A 254 5.98 -17.94 2.66
CA GLY A 254 5.08 -18.91 2.05
C GLY A 254 5.54 -19.48 0.73
N ARG A 255 6.45 -18.79 0.02
CA ARG A 255 7.01 -19.21 -1.28
C ARG A 255 8.37 -19.89 -1.13
N ASP A 256 8.49 -21.11 -1.64
CA ASP A 256 9.69 -21.94 -1.51
C ASP A 256 10.67 -21.81 -2.68
N TYR A 257 10.27 -21.20 -3.79
CA TYR A 257 11.11 -21.00 -4.97
C TYR A 257 11.89 -19.68 -4.91
N ALA A 258 12.98 -19.57 -5.66
CA ALA A 258 13.79 -18.35 -5.72
C ALA A 258 13.01 -17.17 -6.33
N PRO A 259 13.26 -15.91 -5.90
CA PRO A 259 14.21 -15.53 -4.84
C PRO A 259 13.63 -15.68 -3.43
N TRP A 260 12.34 -15.99 -3.29
CA TRP A 260 11.64 -16.09 -2.01
C TRP A 260 12.30 -17.10 -1.07
N SER A 261 12.41 -18.36 -1.51
CA SER A 261 13.07 -19.47 -0.81
C SER A 261 12.71 -19.60 0.68
N GLY A 262 11.49 -19.23 1.06
CA GLY A 262 10.99 -19.20 2.43
C GLY A 262 11.60 -18.11 3.32
N ARG A 263 12.32 -17.13 2.75
CA ARG A 263 13.11 -16.12 3.47
C ARG A 263 12.43 -14.76 3.58
N HIS A 264 11.45 -14.46 2.73
CA HIS A 264 10.70 -13.19 2.79
C HIS A 264 9.63 -13.27 3.88
N THR A 265 9.98 -12.84 5.10
CA THR A 265 9.11 -12.93 6.29
C THR A 265 8.85 -11.57 6.91
N GLY A 266 7.78 -11.46 7.70
CA GLY A 266 7.49 -10.21 8.42
C GLY A 266 7.18 -9.03 7.50
N CYS A 267 6.50 -9.27 6.38
CA CYS A 267 6.05 -8.24 5.46
C CYS A 267 4.52 -8.26 5.33
N LEU A 268 3.91 -7.10 5.52
CA LEU A 268 2.51 -6.83 5.22
C LEU A 268 2.45 -5.80 4.08
N GLY A 269 1.94 -6.20 2.92
CA GLY A 269 1.51 -5.27 1.88
C GLY A 269 0.26 -4.53 2.34
N VAL A 270 0.34 -3.21 2.44
CA VAL A 270 -0.80 -2.30 2.58
C VAL A 270 -1.02 -1.66 1.22
N GLU A 271 -2.04 -2.15 0.53
CA GLU A 271 -2.28 -1.89 -0.88
C GLU A 271 -3.61 -1.17 -1.04
N ASP A 272 -3.59 0.15 -1.12
CA ASP A 272 -4.81 0.95 -1.21
C ASP A 272 -5.00 1.45 -2.65
N GLY A 273 -6.18 1.17 -3.22
CA GLY A 273 -6.37 1.33 -4.66
C GLY A 273 -7.79 1.28 -5.18
N ALA A 274 -7.89 1.41 -6.50
CA ALA A 274 -9.05 1.14 -7.32
C ALA A 274 -8.70 -0.02 -8.26
N ALA A 275 -9.14 -1.23 -7.90
CA ALA A 275 -8.75 -2.45 -8.59
C ALA A 275 -9.87 -3.51 -8.60
N ALA A 276 -11.07 -3.16 -9.08
CA ALA A 276 -12.25 -4.03 -9.05
C ALA A 276 -12.04 -5.42 -9.69
N HIS A 277 -11.10 -5.55 -10.63
CA HIS A 277 -10.74 -6.85 -11.21
C HIS A 277 -10.18 -7.87 -10.20
N MET A 278 -9.77 -7.42 -9.00
CA MET A 278 -9.29 -8.29 -7.92
C MET A 278 -10.42 -8.89 -7.10
N LEU A 279 -11.64 -8.35 -7.20
CA LEU A 279 -12.79 -8.86 -6.46
C LEU A 279 -13.10 -10.29 -6.89
N GLY A 280 -13.26 -11.18 -5.91
CA GLY A 280 -13.58 -12.59 -6.14
C GLY A 280 -15.06 -12.90 -6.02
N LEU A 281 -15.81 -12.09 -5.27
CA LEU A 281 -17.23 -12.32 -4.99
C LEU A 281 -18.09 -11.08 -5.24
N SER A 282 -17.57 -9.89 -4.95
CA SER A 282 -18.25 -8.64 -5.24
C SER A 282 -17.99 -8.17 -6.66
N THR A 283 -18.71 -7.13 -7.07
CA THR A 283 -18.55 -6.46 -8.35
C THR A 283 -18.17 -5.00 -8.15
N GLU A 284 -17.79 -4.30 -9.22
CA GLU A 284 -17.54 -2.86 -9.15
C GLU A 284 -18.75 -2.07 -8.63
N ALA A 285 -19.98 -2.57 -8.81
CA ALA A 285 -21.20 -1.91 -8.33
C ALA A 285 -21.31 -1.87 -6.80
N ASP A 286 -20.54 -2.70 -6.08
CA ASP A 286 -20.52 -2.75 -4.62
C ASP A 286 -19.51 -1.75 -4.01
N LEU A 287 -18.70 -1.08 -4.85
CA LEU A 287 -17.68 -0.13 -4.40
C LEU A 287 -18.26 1.26 -4.18
N ALA A 288 -17.72 1.99 -3.18
CA ALA A 288 -18.09 3.38 -2.88
C ALA A 288 -17.69 4.41 -3.98
N GLY A 289 -16.99 3.94 -5.01
CA GLY A 289 -16.57 4.73 -6.17
C GLY A 289 -15.98 3.84 -7.26
N PRO A 290 -15.42 4.42 -8.34
CA PRO A 290 -14.92 3.65 -9.47
C PRO A 290 -13.83 2.64 -9.07
N GLY A 291 -13.95 1.42 -9.57
CA GLY A 291 -12.99 0.33 -9.36
C GLY A 291 -11.77 0.38 -10.28
N ALA A 292 -11.62 1.43 -11.07
CA ALA A 292 -10.47 1.74 -11.90
C ALA A 292 -10.47 3.23 -12.26
N LEU A 293 -9.30 3.79 -12.54
CA LEU A 293 -9.15 5.16 -13.03
C LEU A 293 -9.55 5.24 -14.50
N ALA A 294 -10.42 6.18 -14.85
CA ALA A 294 -10.74 6.49 -16.25
C ALA A 294 -9.74 7.51 -16.80
N LEU A 295 -9.03 7.15 -17.88
CA LEU A 295 -8.05 8.04 -18.52
C LEU A 295 -8.73 8.99 -19.51
N SER A 296 -8.17 10.19 -19.66
CA SER A 296 -8.70 11.25 -20.51
C SER A 296 -7.72 11.58 -21.64
N PRO A 297 -8.06 11.34 -22.93
CA PRO A 297 -7.15 11.57 -24.05
C PRO A 297 -6.62 13.00 -24.17
N PHE A 298 -7.42 13.98 -23.73
CA PHE A 298 -7.12 15.41 -23.81
C PHE A 298 -7.02 16.08 -22.42
N GLY A 299 -6.86 15.29 -21.37
CA GLY A 299 -6.84 15.78 -20.00
C GLY A 299 -5.89 15.01 -19.10
N SER A 300 -6.15 15.08 -17.81
CA SER A 300 -5.39 14.34 -16.81
C SER A 300 -6.30 13.69 -15.77
N THR A 301 -5.91 12.49 -15.35
CA THR A 301 -6.50 11.78 -14.23
C THR A 301 -5.43 11.58 -13.17
N GLU A 302 -5.77 11.66 -11.89
CA GLU A 302 -4.79 11.53 -10.82
C GLU A 302 -5.23 10.58 -9.71
N MET A 303 -4.24 10.05 -9.02
CA MET A 303 -4.39 9.30 -7.78
C MET A 303 -3.53 9.95 -6.71
N ARG A 304 -4.09 10.11 -5.52
CA ARG A 304 -3.42 10.74 -4.37
C ARG A 304 -3.44 9.81 -3.17
N HIS A 305 -2.34 9.83 -2.46
CA HIS A 305 -2.11 8.95 -1.32
C HIS A 305 -1.13 9.61 -0.36
N VAL A 306 -1.34 9.40 0.94
CA VAL A 306 -0.44 9.92 1.97
C VAL A 306 0.02 8.76 2.84
N THR A 307 1.34 8.61 2.96
CA THR A 307 1.98 7.60 3.81
C THR A 307 2.62 8.29 5.00
N GLY A 308 2.45 7.80 6.21
CA GLY A 308 3.08 8.38 7.39
C GLY A 308 3.49 7.38 8.44
N ALA A 309 4.25 7.87 9.43
CA ALA A 309 4.57 7.09 10.62
C ALA A 309 4.79 7.97 11.85
N ILE A 310 4.41 7.47 13.02
CA ILE A 310 4.53 8.19 14.30
C ILE A 310 4.92 7.27 15.44
N ALA A 311 5.52 7.84 16.49
CA ALA A 311 5.77 7.11 17.73
C ALA A 311 4.42 6.76 18.38
N TRP A 312 4.25 5.50 18.72
CA TRP A 312 3.03 4.94 19.28
C TRP A 312 3.36 3.96 20.42
N PRO A 313 3.97 4.46 21.51
CA PRO A 313 4.56 3.62 22.55
C PRO A 313 3.55 2.81 23.35
N THR A 314 2.25 3.11 23.24
CA THR A 314 1.23 2.31 23.93
C THR A 314 1.04 0.94 23.29
N GLY A 315 1.42 0.78 22.01
CA GLY A 315 1.21 -0.44 21.25
C GLY A 315 -0.26 -0.81 21.04
N SER A 316 -1.20 0.01 21.52
CA SER A 316 -2.63 -0.25 21.44
C SER A 316 -3.11 -0.12 19.98
N PRO A 317 -3.98 -1.01 19.49
CA PRO A 317 -4.59 -0.86 18.18
C PRO A 317 -5.28 0.50 18.03
N VAL A 318 -5.19 1.09 16.84
CA VAL A 318 -5.92 2.32 16.51
C VAL A 318 -7.43 2.05 16.48
N ALA A 319 -8.19 2.82 17.25
CA ALA A 319 -9.65 2.77 17.23
C ALA A 319 -10.23 3.69 16.16
N GLU A 320 -9.66 4.88 16.00
CA GLU A 320 -10.21 5.91 15.13
C GLU A 320 -9.13 6.84 14.57
N ILE A 321 -9.34 7.29 13.34
CA ILE A 321 -8.59 8.38 12.71
C ILE A 321 -9.58 9.38 12.11
N THR A 322 -9.48 10.65 12.50
CA THR A 322 -10.38 11.72 12.05
C THR A 322 -9.60 12.91 11.51
N ILE A 323 -10.15 13.55 10.47
CA ILE A 323 -9.68 14.85 10.01
C ILE A 323 -10.16 15.92 10.98
N ALA A 324 -9.26 16.81 11.36
CA ALA A 324 -9.54 18.00 12.16
C ALA A 324 -9.09 19.25 11.40
N PRO A 325 -9.57 20.46 11.76
CA PRO A 325 -9.19 21.70 11.06
C PRO A 325 -7.68 21.94 10.96
N GLU A 326 -6.90 21.47 11.94
CA GLU A 326 -5.44 21.63 11.99
C GLU A 326 -4.67 20.38 11.56
N GLY A 327 -5.35 19.33 11.07
CA GLY A 327 -4.69 18.14 10.53
C GLY A 327 -5.45 16.84 10.79
N LEU A 328 -4.81 15.92 11.52
CA LEU A 328 -5.29 14.56 11.76
C LEU A 328 -5.26 14.24 13.26
N ILE A 329 -6.30 13.58 13.77
CA ILE A 329 -6.32 13.01 15.12
C ILE A 329 -6.34 11.49 15.02
N VAL A 330 -5.42 10.84 15.71
CA VAL A 330 -5.36 9.38 15.86
C VAL A 330 -5.70 9.02 17.29
N VAL A 331 -6.62 8.07 17.50
CA VAL A 331 -7.06 7.60 18.82
C VAL A 331 -6.87 6.08 18.91
N GLY A 332 -6.20 5.62 19.96
CA GLY A 332 -6.05 4.20 20.29
C GLY A 332 -7.24 3.63 21.04
N ALA A 333 -7.40 2.31 21.01
CA ALA A 333 -8.42 1.60 21.77
C ALA A 333 -8.27 1.73 23.30
N ASP A 334 -7.09 2.17 23.76
CA ASP A 334 -6.77 2.49 25.16
C ASP A 334 -7.06 3.96 25.51
N GLY A 335 -7.56 4.76 24.56
CA GLY A 335 -7.81 6.20 24.72
C GLY A 335 -6.58 7.08 24.50
N ALA A 336 -5.41 6.52 24.17
CA ALA A 336 -4.25 7.32 23.79
C ALA A 336 -4.56 8.13 22.53
N SER A 337 -4.11 9.39 22.47
CA SER A 337 -4.41 10.28 21.34
C SER A 337 -3.18 11.03 20.86
N ARG A 338 -3.14 11.29 19.55
CA ARG A 338 -2.12 12.11 18.87
C ARG A 338 -2.79 13.04 17.87
N SER A 339 -2.50 14.33 17.95
CA SER A 339 -2.76 15.30 16.89
C SER A 339 -1.53 15.45 16.01
N LEU A 340 -1.71 15.38 14.70
CA LEU A 340 -0.64 15.43 13.71
C LEU A 340 -0.97 16.49 12.66
N PRO A 341 0.02 17.29 12.21
CA PRO A 341 -0.21 18.21 11.12
C PRO A 341 -0.37 17.44 9.79
N LEU A 342 -1.38 17.83 9.01
CA LEU A 342 -1.71 17.23 7.72
C LEU A 342 -2.21 18.33 6.80
N HIS A 343 -1.78 18.34 5.54
CA HIS A 343 -2.45 19.12 4.50
C HIS A 343 -3.77 18.44 4.12
N THR A 344 -4.85 18.79 4.81
CA THR A 344 -6.18 18.17 4.69
C THR A 344 -6.73 18.24 3.26
N ASP A 345 -6.44 19.32 2.54
CA ASP A 345 -6.90 19.54 1.17
C ASP A 345 -6.14 18.68 0.15
N PHE A 346 -5.01 18.06 0.55
CA PHE A 346 -4.20 17.27 -0.38
C PHE A 346 -5.00 16.12 -0.98
N LEU A 347 -5.79 15.41 -0.17
CA LEU A 347 -6.57 14.25 -0.60
C LEU A 347 -7.87 14.61 -1.32
N ARG A 348 -8.26 15.90 -1.37
CA ARG A 348 -9.48 16.40 -2.03
C ARG A 348 -10.77 15.71 -1.55
N LEU A 349 -10.92 15.55 -0.23
CA LEU A 349 -12.03 14.82 0.41
C LEU A 349 -13.41 15.45 0.19
N ASP A 350 -13.43 16.69 -0.28
CA ASP A 350 -14.59 17.47 -0.69
C ASP A 350 -15.06 17.18 -2.12
N MET A 351 -14.23 16.50 -2.92
CA MET A 351 -14.54 16.14 -4.30
C MET A 351 -15.28 14.81 -4.40
N PRO A 352 -16.18 14.65 -5.39
CA PRO A 352 -16.89 13.40 -5.60
C PRO A 352 -16.01 12.26 -6.12
#